data_AF-A0A2V8KVQ7-F1
#
_entry.id   AF-A0A2V8KVQ7-F1
#
_cell.length_a   1.000
_cell.length_b   1.000
_cell.length_c   1.000
_cell.angle_alpha   90.00
_cell.angle_beta   90.00
_cell.angle_gamma   90.00
#
_symmetry.space_group_name_H-M   'P 1'
#
loop_
_entity.id
_entity.type
_entity.pdbx_description
1 polymer ?
#
loop_
_entity_poly.entity_id
_entity_poly.type
_entity_poly.pdbx_seq_one_letter_code
_entity_poly.pdbx_strand_id
1 'polypeptide(L)'
;MFVQLVWFMPHMHLRGKDMTFSLIAPNGREETVLSAKFNFNWQLGYELEEPIRVRKGTRMVVVAHHDNSANNPYNPDPTKEVVWGNLTSDEMVLPWLGVIVDKNADPERILSIRQDGCGINDGVIAPLPARTPTLPFPLPTRR
;
A
#
# COMPACT_ATOMS: atom_id res chain seq x y z
N MET A 1 -7.61 -17.37 -13.00
CA MET A 1 -6.30 -16.84 -12.59
C MET A 1 -6.26 -16.76 -11.07
N PHE A 2 -5.15 -17.17 -10.47
CA PHE A 2 -4.84 -17.01 -9.06
C PHE A 2 -3.52 -16.27 -8.94
N VAL A 3 -3.34 -15.57 -7.83
CA VAL A 3 -2.06 -14.97 -7.43
C VAL A 3 -1.76 -15.37 -6.00
N GLN A 4 -0.50 -15.34 -5.60
CA GLN A 4 -0.09 -15.56 -4.22
C GLN A 4 0.25 -14.23 -3.59
N LEU A 5 -0.51 -13.80 -2.59
CA LEU A 5 -0.18 -12.65 -1.77
C LEU A 5 0.88 -13.07 -0.77
N VAL A 6 1.99 -12.33 -0.70
CA VAL A 6 3.17 -12.73 0.07
C VAL A 6 3.69 -11.66 1.01
N TRP A 7 3.32 -10.40 0.78
CA TRP A 7 3.95 -9.29 1.46
C TRP A 7 3.06 -8.05 1.53
N PHE A 8 3.27 -7.23 2.55
CA PHE A 8 2.65 -5.91 2.72
C PHE A 8 3.67 -4.90 3.24
N MET A 9 3.46 -3.62 2.96
CA MET A 9 4.14 -2.53 3.67
C MET A 9 3.19 -1.35 3.82
N PRO A 10 2.54 -1.21 4.98
CA PRO A 10 1.83 0.01 5.33
C PRO A 10 2.78 1.20 5.29
N HIS A 11 2.44 2.23 4.53
CA HIS A 11 3.20 3.48 4.51
C HIS A 11 2.27 4.68 4.67
N MET A 12 2.60 5.52 5.64
CA MET A 12 1.90 6.74 6.01
C MET A 12 2.91 7.77 6.53
N HIS A 13 2.53 9.04 6.66
CA HIS A 13 3.39 10.05 7.27
C HIS A 13 3.13 10.18 8.78
N LEU A 14 3.44 11.33 9.36
CA LEU A 14 3.57 11.54 10.80
C LEU A 14 2.27 11.29 11.57
N ARG A 15 1.10 11.50 10.94
CA ARG A 15 -0.19 11.28 11.61
C ARG A 15 -0.68 9.86 11.44
N GLY A 16 0.02 8.97 10.71
CA GLY A 16 -0.41 7.58 10.58
C GLY A 16 -0.52 6.86 11.91
N LYS A 17 -1.63 6.12 12.10
CA LYS A 17 -1.93 5.41 13.36
C LYS A 17 -1.98 3.90 13.18
N ASP A 18 -2.73 3.43 12.19
CA ASP A 18 -2.87 2.02 11.87
C ASP A 18 -3.38 1.82 10.44
N MET A 19 -3.16 0.61 9.91
CA MET A 19 -3.63 0.20 8.61
C MET A 19 -4.05 -1.28 8.63
N THR A 20 -5.25 -1.54 8.12
CA THR A 20 -5.85 -2.88 8.04
C THR A 20 -6.13 -3.26 6.60
N PHE A 21 -5.76 -4.49 6.23
CA PHE A 21 -5.98 -5.08 4.92
C PHE A 21 -6.94 -6.26 5.04
N SER A 22 -8.05 -6.20 4.31
CA SER A 22 -9.07 -7.25 4.25
C SER A 22 -9.25 -7.76 2.83
N LEU A 23 -9.33 -9.08 2.66
CA LEU A 23 -9.75 -9.72 1.42
C LEU A 23 -11.24 -10.03 1.47
N ILE A 24 -12.01 -9.49 0.52
CA ILE A 24 -13.42 -9.84 0.30
C ILE A 24 -13.50 -10.75 -0.91
N ALA A 25 -13.75 -12.04 -0.67
CA ALA A 25 -13.89 -13.03 -1.72
C ALA A 25 -15.18 -12.82 -2.56
N PRO A 26 -15.24 -13.34 -3.80
CA PRO A 26 -16.42 -13.24 -4.67
C PRO A 26 -17.76 -13.70 -4.08
N ASN A 27 -17.72 -14.56 -3.06
CA ASN A 27 -18.90 -15.04 -2.34
C ASN A 27 -19.29 -14.15 -1.14
N GLY A 28 -18.64 -13.00 -0.97
CA GLY A 28 -18.87 -12.06 0.12
C GLY A 28 -18.12 -12.37 1.42
N ARG A 29 -17.38 -13.48 1.51
CA ARG A 29 -16.59 -13.78 2.72
C ARG A 29 -15.45 -12.78 2.84
N GLU A 30 -15.39 -12.11 3.99
CA GLU A 30 -14.31 -11.19 4.35
C GLU A 30 -13.31 -11.85 5.31
N GLU A 31 -12.03 -11.57 5.12
CA GLU A 31 -10.94 -12.04 5.96
C GLU A 31 -9.87 -10.96 6.08
N THR A 32 -9.57 -10.52 7.31
CA THR A 32 -8.48 -9.60 7.58
C THR A 32 -7.15 -10.35 7.51
N VAL A 33 -6.27 -9.91 6.60
CA VAL A 33 -4.98 -10.55 6.33
C VAL A 33 -3.79 -9.80 6.93
N LEU A 34 -3.99 -8.52 7.28
CA LEU A 34 -3.04 -7.74 8.06
C LEU A 34 -3.79 -6.68 8.87
N SER A 35 -3.42 -6.53 10.14
CA SER A 35 -3.83 -5.43 11.01
C SER A 35 -2.59 -4.88 11.70
N ALA A 36 -2.04 -3.79 11.17
CA ALA A 36 -0.78 -3.23 11.62
C ALA A 36 -1.00 -1.93 12.39
N LYS A 37 -0.49 -1.86 13.63
CA LYS A 37 -0.29 -0.59 14.31
C LYS A 37 0.89 0.12 13.65
N PHE A 38 0.66 1.32 13.12
CA PHE A 38 1.68 2.06 12.40
C PHE A 38 2.57 2.85 13.36
N ASN A 39 3.86 2.94 13.04
CA ASN A 39 4.81 3.81 13.69
C ASN A 39 5.69 4.43 12.60
N PHE A 40 5.71 5.75 12.50
CA PHE A 40 6.46 6.45 11.46
C PHE A 40 7.96 6.12 11.44
N ASN A 41 8.54 5.77 12.60
CA ASN A 41 9.94 5.37 12.72
C ASN A 41 10.19 3.89 12.32
N TRP A 42 9.14 3.12 12.08
CA TRP A 42 9.19 1.70 11.74
C TRP A 42 8.33 1.45 10.50
N GLN A 43 8.91 1.71 9.32
CA GLN A 43 8.26 1.51 8.03
C GLN A 43 8.81 0.26 7.34
N LEU A 44 8.63 -0.89 8.01
CA LEU A 44 9.11 -2.17 7.49
C LEU A 44 8.01 -2.93 6.77
N GLY A 45 8.44 -3.82 5.87
CA GLY A 45 7.57 -4.78 5.23
C GLY A 45 7.22 -5.95 6.15
N TYR A 46 6.04 -6.51 5.94
CA TYR A 46 5.50 -7.70 6.59
C TYR A 46 5.48 -8.82 5.55
N GLU A 47 6.34 -9.82 5.71
CA GLU A 47 6.28 -11.06 4.94
C GLU A 47 5.26 -12.00 5.57
N LEU A 48 4.43 -12.61 4.72
CA LEU A 48 3.51 -13.66 5.18
C LEU A 48 4.29 -14.95 5.39
N GLU A 49 4.08 -15.58 6.55
CA GLU A 49 4.64 -16.91 6.85
C GLU A 49 4.21 -17.94 5.80
N GLU A 50 2.93 -17.91 5.41
CA GLU A 50 2.38 -18.70 4.33
C GLU A 50 1.73 -17.82 3.27
N PRO A 51 2.09 -17.95 1.98
CA PRO A 51 1.46 -17.21 0.90
C PRO A 51 -0.06 -17.46 0.81
N ILE A 52 -0.85 -16.39 0.77
CA ILE A 52 -2.31 -16.50 0.64
C ILE A 52 -2.68 -16.61 -0.84
N ARG A 53 -3.37 -17.68 -1.22
CA ARG A 53 -3.86 -17.88 -2.59
C ARG A 53 -5.10 -17.03 -2.84
N VAL A 54 -4.95 -15.95 -3.61
CA VAL A 54 -6.04 -15.03 -3.97
C VAL A 54 -6.61 -15.41 -5.32
N ARG A 55 -7.94 -15.57 -5.40
CA ARG A 55 -8.65 -15.88 -6.65
C ARG A 55 -9.13 -14.62 -7.36
N LYS A 56 -9.26 -14.68 -8.69
CA LYS A 56 -9.88 -13.60 -9.48
C LYS A 56 -11.24 -13.20 -8.88
N GLY A 57 -11.48 -11.89 -8.82
CA GLY A 57 -12.71 -11.30 -8.28
C GLY A 57 -12.68 -11.05 -6.77
N THR A 58 -11.64 -11.49 -6.06
CA THR A 58 -11.40 -11.04 -4.69
C THR A 58 -11.03 -9.56 -4.68
N ARG A 59 -11.58 -8.81 -3.73
CA ARG A 59 -11.28 -7.40 -3.51
C ARG A 59 -10.36 -7.24 -2.31
N MET A 60 -9.28 -6.49 -2.45
CA MET A 60 -8.54 -5.96 -1.30
C MET A 60 -9.22 -4.67 -0.85
N VAL A 61 -9.56 -4.59 0.43
CA VAL A 61 -10.04 -3.37 1.08
C VAL A 61 -8.99 -2.97 2.10
N VAL A 62 -8.57 -1.71 2.05
CA VAL A 62 -7.60 -1.17 2.98
C VAL A 62 -8.22 0.01 3.72
N VAL A 63 -8.12 -0.03 5.05
CA VAL A 63 -8.57 1.04 5.93
C VAL A 63 -7.34 1.54 6.67
N ALA A 64 -7.10 2.86 6.60
CA ALA A 64 -6.00 3.51 7.29
C ALA A 64 -6.56 4.64 8.17
N HIS A 65 -6.04 4.76 9.38
CA HIS A 65 -6.44 5.81 10.32
C HIS A 65 -5.27 6.77 10.56
N HIS A 66 -5.60 8.05 10.68
CA HIS A 66 -4.67 9.10 11.08
C HIS A 66 -5.09 9.70 12.42
N ASP A 67 -4.12 10.14 13.21
CA ASP A 67 -4.31 10.86 14.46
C ASP A 67 -3.84 12.31 14.31
N ASN A 68 -4.80 13.20 14.03
CA ASN A 68 -4.57 14.65 13.98
C ASN A 68 -4.81 15.34 15.34
N SER A 69 -4.87 14.61 16.45
CA SER A 69 -5.05 15.23 17.76
C SER A 69 -3.81 16.04 18.17
N ALA A 70 -4.01 17.03 19.04
CA ALA A 70 -2.93 17.81 19.64
C ALA A 70 -2.03 16.99 20.59
N ASN A 71 -2.46 15.78 20.96
CA ASN A 71 -1.72 14.89 21.85
C ASN A 71 -0.82 13.91 21.09
N ASN A 72 -0.89 13.85 19.75
CA ASN A 72 0.03 13.06 18.96
C ASN A 72 1.38 13.80 18.88
N PRO A 73 2.47 13.27 19.48
CA PRO A 73 3.77 13.95 19.49
C PRO A 73 4.41 14.06 18.10
N TYR A 74 3.95 13.27 17.13
CA TYR A 74 4.41 13.33 15.75
C TYR A 74 3.64 14.37 14.92
N ASN A 75 2.49 14.86 15.39
CA ASN A 75 1.69 15.83 14.65
C ASN A 75 2.39 17.20 14.66
N PRO A 76 2.89 17.70 13.51
CA PRO A 76 3.63 18.97 13.48
C PRO A 76 2.74 20.18 13.77
N ASP A 77 1.43 20.10 13.45
CA ASP A 77 0.46 21.14 13.70
C ASP A 77 -0.96 20.55 13.63
N PRO A 78 -1.67 20.41 14.77
CA PRO A 78 -3.03 19.85 14.81
C PRO A 78 -4.11 20.81 14.30
N THR A 79 -3.78 22.09 14.10
CA THR A 79 -4.73 23.13 13.68
C THR A 79 -4.79 23.30 12.17
N LYS A 80 -3.80 22.78 11.45
CA LYS A 80 -3.73 22.87 9.99
C LYS A 80 -4.58 21.80 9.32
N GLU A 81 -5.11 22.19 8.16
CA GLU A 81 -5.71 21.24 7.23
C GLU A 81 -4.66 20.23 6.77
N VAL A 82 -5.07 18.96 6.72
CA VAL A 82 -4.22 17.85 6.31
C VAL A 82 -4.53 17.51 4.87
N VAL A 83 -3.50 17.53 4.03
CA VAL A 83 -3.60 17.26 2.59
C VAL A 83 -2.69 16.12 2.19
N TRP A 84 -2.98 15.48 1.06
CA TRP A 84 -2.04 14.53 0.45
C TRP A 84 -0.84 15.30 -0.12
N GLY A 85 0.38 14.83 0.14
CA GLY A 85 1.58 15.50 -0.36
C GLY A 85 2.86 14.71 -0.17
N ASN A 86 3.93 15.18 -0.83
CA ASN A 86 5.24 14.51 -0.81
C ASN A 86 6.08 14.84 0.42
N LEU A 87 5.71 15.87 1.20
CA LEU A 87 6.44 16.25 2.40
C LEU A 87 5.96 15.43 3.58
N THR A 88 6.88 15.09 4.48
CA THR A 88 6.57 14.36 5.73
C THR A 88 5.55 15.08 6.62
N SER A 89 5.39 16.40 6.47
CA SER A 89 4.38 17.20 7.18
C SER A 89 2.99 17.15 6.55
N ASP A 90 2.92 16.85 5.26
CA ASP A 90 1.68 16.47 4.55
C ASP A 90 1.38 14.99 4.86
N GLU A 91 0.32 14.41 4.32
CA GLU A 91 0.00 12.99 4.52
C GLU A 91 0.10 12.15 3.25
N MET A 92 0.27 10.84 3.47
CA MET A 92 0.15 9.81 2.45
C MET A 92 -0.54 8.58 3.03
N VAL A 93 -1.22 7.84 2.16
CA VAL A 93 -1.67 6.48 2.43
C VAL A 93 -1.26 5.61 1.26
N LEU A 94 -0.18 4.85 1.43
CA LEU A 94 0.32 3.94 0.40
C LEU A 94 0.27 2.50 0.93
N PRO A 95 -0.76 1.73 0.54
CA PRO A 95 -0.95 0.37 1.03
C PRO A 95 -0.24 -0.64 0.13
N TRP A 96 1.10 -0.67 0.21
CA TRP A 96 1.90 -1.54 -0.64
C TRP A 96 1.62 -3.02 -0.33
N LEU A 97 1.57 -3.83 -1.39
CA LEU A 97 1.44 -5.28 -1.31
C LEU A 97 2.27 -5.95 -2.40
N GLY A 98 2.74 -7.16 -2.10
CA GLY A 98 3.51 -7.99 -3.01
C GLY A 98 2.74 -9.24 -3.38
N VAL A 99 2.70 -9.56 -4.68
CA VAL A 99 2.13 -10.82 -5.18
C VAL A 99 3.13 -11.57 -6.04
N ILE A 100 3.10 -12.90 -5.95
CA ILE A 100 3.75 -13.81 -6.89
C ILE A 100 2.71 -14.28 -7.91
N VAL A 101 3.11 -14.26 -9.18
CA VAL A 101 2.29 -14.65 -10.31
C VAL A 101 3.05 -15.61 -11.22
N ASP A 102 2.32 -16.30 -12.11
CA ASP A 102 2.95 -17.09 -13.17
C ASP A 102 3.81 -16.19 -14.07
N LYS A 103 4.94 -16.70 -14.56
CA LYS A 103 5.87 -15.95 -15.43
C LYS A 103 5.22 -15.39 -16.69
N ASN A 104 4.15 -16.01 -17.18
CA ASN A 104 3.43 -15.61 -18.38
C ASN A 104 2.15 -14.81 -18.05
N ALA A 105 1.94 -14.45 -16.78
CA ALA A 105 0.81 -13.63 -16.40
C ALA A 105 0.94 -12.23 -17.01
N ASP A 106 -0.15 -11.74 -17.58
CA ASP A 106 -0.26 -10.37 -18.05
C ASP A 106 -0.35 -9.41 -16.84
N PRO A 107 0.64 -8.52 -16.64
CA PRO A 107 0.70 -7.65 -15.48
C PRO A 107 -0.49 -6.67 -15.40
N GLU A 108 -1.06 -6.28 -16.53
CA GLU A 108 -2.21 -5.36 -16.57
C GLU A 108 -3.50 -6.00 -16.05
N ARG A 109 -3.50 -7.32 -15.85
CA ARG A 109 -4.67 -8.10 -15.43
C ARG A 109 -4.57 -8.65 -14.01
N ILE A 110 -3.49 -8.32 -13.29
CA ILE A 110 -3.24 -8.78 -11.91
C ILE A 110 -4.08 -7.97 -10.92
N LEU A 111 -4.08 -6.65 -11.07
CA LEU A 111 -4.69 -5.71 -10.14
C LEU A 111 -5.44 -4.62 -10.92
N SER A 112 -6.65 -4.30 -10.46
CA SER A 112 -7.42 -3.14 -10.92
C SER A 112 -7.88 -2.34 -9.71
N ILE A 113 -7.68 -1.02 -9.74
CA ILE A 113 -8.14 -0.12 -8.69
C ILE A 113 -9.56 0.35 -9.05
N ARG A 114 -10.47 0.27 -8.08
CA ARG A 114 -11.83 0.81 -8.24
C ARG A 114 -11.79 2.33 -8.23
N GLN A 115 -12.30 2.95 -9.29
CA GLN A 115 -12.34 4.41 -9.43
C GLN A 115 -13.25 5.11 -8.43
N ASP A 116 -14.21 4.39 -7.86
CA ASP A 116 -15.18 4.89 -6.89
C ASP A 116 -14.75 4.68 -5.41
N GLY A 117 -13.50 4.28 -5.17
CA GLY A 117 -12.94 4.18 -3.81
C GLY A 117 -12.62 5.55 -3.20
N CYS A 118 -12.60 5.63 -1.87
CA CYS A 118 -12.35 6.82 -1.03
C CYS A 118 -10.97 7.52 -1.25
N GLY A 119 -10.20 7.15 -2.27
CA GLY A 119 -8.81 7.59 -2.45
C GLY A 119 -8.46 8.24 -3.79
N ILE A 120 -9.40 8.43 -4.72
CA ILE A 120 -9.09 9.01 -6.05
C ILE A 120 -10.22 9.87 -6.61
N ASN A 121 -10.51 11.01 -5.99
CA ASN A 121 -11.40 12.02 -6.60
C ASN A 121 -10.70 12.97 -7.59
N ASP A 122 -9.43 12.76 -7.97
CA ASP A 122 -8.74 13.61 -8.96
C ASP A 122 -8.00 12.84 -10.06
N GLY A 123 -8.37 11.59 -10.35
CA GLY A 123 -8.06 10.97 -11.65
C GLY A 123 -6.58 10.75 -12.01
N VAL A 124 -5.64 10.95 -11.08
CA VAL A 124 -4.23 10.62 -11.28
C VAL A 124 -3.92 9.45 -10.36
N ILE A 125 -4.01 8.23 -10.89
CA ILE A 125 -2.98 7.24 -10.56
C ILE A 125 -1.71 7.99 -10.89
N ALA A 126 -0.89 8.37 -9.90
CA ALA A 126 0.50 8.72 -10.21
C ALA A 126 0.97 7.54 -11.05
N PRO A 127 1.20 7.71 -12.37
CA PRO A 127 1.36 6.58 -13.25
C PRO A 127 2.39 5.70 -12.59
N LEU A 128 2.09 4.41 -12.39
CA LEU A 128 3.11 3.43 -12.02
C LEU A 128 4.32 3.82 -12.86
N PRO A 129 5.47 4.17 -12.24
CA PRO A 129 6.54 4.85 -12.94
C PRO A 129 6.77 4.11 -14.24
N ALA A 130 6.54 4.80 -15.36
CA ALA A 130 6.44 4.21 -16.68
C ALA A 130 7.77 3.54 -17.00
N ARG A 131 7.87 2.25 -16.66
CA ARG A 131 9.14 1.59 -16.34
C ARG A 131 9.85 2.31 -15.19
N THR A 132 10.31 1.56 -14.21
CA THR A 132 11.45 2.02 -13.39
C THR A 132 12.47 2.59 -14.38
N PRO A 133 12.93 3.86 -14.25
CA PRO A 133 14.13 4.26 -14.94
C PRO A 133 15.12 3.16 -14.62
N THR A 134 15.68 2.50 -15.65
CA THR A 134 16.79 1.61 -15.44
C THR A 134 17.86 2.46 -14.76
N LEU A 135 17.92 2.43 -13.44
CA LEU A 135 19.08 2.89 -12.70
C LEU A 135 20.19 2.00 -13.25
N PRO A 136 21.16 2.55 -14.00
CA PRO A 136 22.25 1.74 -14.47
C PRO A 136 22.95 1.23 -13.22
N PHE A 137 22.78 -0.04 -12.91
CA PHE A 137 23.62 -0.70 -11.93
C PHE A 137 25.04 -0.54 -12.49
N PRO A 138 25.97 0.15 -11.81
CA PRO A 138 27.33 0.22 -12.29
C PRO A 138 27.85 -1.22 -12.31
N LEU A 139 28.15 -1.73 -13.50
CA LEU A 139 28.84 -3.00 -13.64
C LEU A 139 30.16 -2.89 -12.84
N PRO A 140 30.51 -3.90 -12.03
CA PRO A 140 31.78 -3.88 -11.31
C PRO A 140 32.91 -3.79 -12.34
N THR A 141 33.68 -2.69 -12.28
CA THR A 141 34.93 -2.59 -13.03
C THR A 141 35.86 -3.67 -12.49
N ARG A 142 36.17 -4.67 -13.32
CA ARG A 142 37.23 -5.64 -13.02
C ARG A 142 38.52 -4.86 -12.75
N ARG A 143 39.06 -5.00 -11.54
CA ARG A 143 40.48 -4.76 -11.28
C ARG A 143 41.24 -6.04 -11.58
#